data_AF-A0AAV5QK06-F1
#
_entry.id   AF-A0AAV5QK06-F1
#
_cell.length_a   1.000
_cell.length_b   1.000
_cell.length_c   1.000
_cell.angle_alpha   90.00
_cell.angle_beta   90.00
_cell.angle_gamma   90.00
#
_symmetry.space_group_name_H-M   'P 1'
#
loop_
_entity.id
_entity.type
_entity.pdbx_description
1 polymer ?
#
loop_
_entity_poly.entity_id
_entity_poly.type
_entity_poly.pdbx_seq_one_letter_code
_entity_poly.pdbx_strand_id
1 'polypeptide(L)' 'MSRVRGFDLVTLAMCIGVGIYTGNKFFTPLVVDQLQKDGNLRSDIPVPEFDADGNRKDVQRELESLKEKLQETKSQ' A
#
# COMPACT_ATOMS: atom_id res chain seq x y z
N MET A 1 -17.22 20.59 29.09
CA MET A 1 -16.72 19.20 28.93
C MET A 1 -16.94 18.78 27.49
N SER A 2 -15.86 18.50 26.77
CA SER A 2 -15.94 18.07 25.36
C SER A 2 -16.66 16.72 25.27
N ARG A 3 -17.89 16.69 24.75
CA ARG A 3 -18.54 15.45 24.35
C ARG A 3 -17.93 15.05 23.02
N VAL A 4 -16.94 14.19 23.06
CA VAL A 4 -16.42 13.55 21.84
C VAL A 4 -17.59 12.84 21.19
N ARG A 5 -18.05 13.33 20.04
CA ARG A 5 -19.13 12.69 19.30
C ARG A 5 -18.53 11.50 18.57
N GLY A 6 -19.24 10.37 18.49
CA GLY A 6 -18.75 9.19 17.77
C GLY A 6 -18.31 9.51 16.33
N PHE A 7 -18.96 10.48 15.70
CA PHE A 7 -18.58 11.02 14.39
C PHE A 7 -17.18 11.65 14.37
N ASP A 8 -16.78 12.36 15.42
CA ASP A 8 -15.45 12.99 15.51
C ASP A 8 -14.35 11.94 15.59
N LEU A 9 -14.59 10.83 16.32
CA LEU A 9 -13.66 9.70 16.40
C LEU A 9 -13.52 8.97 15.06
N VAL A 10 -14.64 8.74 14.36
CA VAL A 10 -14.62 8.10 13.03
C VAL A 10 -13.86 8.96 12.04
N THR A 11 -14.10 10.27 12.04
CA THR A 11 -13.40 11.21 11.16
C THR A 11 -11.90 11.23 11.45
N LEU A 12 -11.51 11.26 12.73
CA LEU A 12 -10.11 11.20 13.13
C LEU A 12 -9.44 9.90 12.67
N ALA A 13 -10.08 8.75 12.92
CA ALA A 13 -9.58 7.46 12.48
C ALA A 13 -9.44 7.38 10.95
N MET A 14 -10.40 7.93 10.22
CA MET A 14 -10.36 8.00 8.76
C MET A 14 -9.20 8.87 8.27
N CYS A 15 -9.00 10.05 8.86
CA CYS A 15 -7.86 10.91 8.51
C CYS A 15 -6.51 10.24 8.79
N ILE A 16 -6.37 9.54 9.92
CA ILE A 16 -5.16 8.79 10.24
C ILE A 16 -4.94 7.66 9.22
N GLY A 17 -5.98 6.87 8.93
CA GLY A 17 -5.91 5.76 7.97
C GLY A 17 -5.54 6.23 6.58
N VAL A 18 -6.19 7.29 6.08
CA VAL A 18 -5.88 7.89 4.77
C VAL A 18 -4.47 8.46 4.75
N GLY A 19 -4.04 9.12 5.83
CA GLY A 19 -2.70 9.68 5.96
C GLY A 19 -1.62 8.60 5.90
N ILE A 20 -1.77 7.51 6.67
CA ILE A 20 -0.82 6.38 6.65
C ILE A 20 -0.80 5.71 5.29
N TYR A 21 -1.97 5.43 4.69
CA TYR A 21 -2.07 4.79 3.38
C TYR A 21 -1.39 5.63 2.30
N THR A 22 -1.72 6.93 2.25
CA THR A 22 -1.16 7.87 1.29
C THR A 22 0.33 8.01 1.50
N GLY A 23 0.78 8.21 2.74
CA GLY A 23 2.19 8.31 3.07
C GLY A 23 2.98 7.08 2.61
N ASN A 24 2.51 5.88 2.93
CA ASN A 24 3.19 4.66 2.51
C ASN A 24 3.21 4.50 0.99
N LYS A 25 2.11 4.82 0.29
CA LYS A 25 2.01 4.70 -1.17
C LYS A 25 2.92 5.69 -1.92
N PHE A 26 3.09 6.92 -1.41
CA PHE A 26 3.93 7.93 -2.05
C PHE A 26 5.40 7.87 -1.62
N PHE A 27 5.69 7.72 -0.31
CA PHE A 27 7.07 7.79 0.18
C PHE A 27 7.84 6.49 -0.03
N THR A 28 7.20 5.32 -0.04
CA THR A 28 7.92 4.04 -0.29
C THR A 28 8.65 4.02 -1.63
N PRO A 29 7.99 4.27 -2.78
CA PRO A 29 8.70 4.23 -4.07
C PRO A 29 9.81 5.27 -4.13
N LEU A 30 9.59 6.46 -3.55
CA LEU A 30 10.59 7.53 -3.51
C LEU A 30 11.84 7.13 -2.71
N VAL A 31 11.66 6.57 -1.51
CA VAL A 31 12.77 6.14 -0.65
C VAL A 31 13.51 4.97 -1.28
N VAL A 32 12.80 4.02 -1.90
CA VAL A 32 13.43 2.88 -2.56
C VAL A 32 14.25 3.33 -3.78
N ASP A 33 13.72 4.23 -4.62
CA ASP A 33 14.46 4.78 -5.77
C ASP A 33 15.71 5.54 -5.34
N GLN A 34 15.62 6.32 -4.26
CA GLN A 34 16.78 7.02 -3.70
C GLN A 34 17.84 6.03 -3.16
N LEU A 35 17.42 5.03 -2.37
CA LEU A 35 18.34 3.99 -1.87
C LEU A 35 18.98 3.19 -2.99
N GLN A 36 18.27 2.98 -4.11
CA GLN A 36 18.79 2.32 -5.30
C GLN A 36 19.88 3.15 -5.98
N LYS A 37 19.64 4.45 -6.17
CA LYS A 37 20.61 5.39 -6.74
C LYS A 37 21.86 5.52 -5.87
N ASP A 38 21.68 5.52 -4.56
CA ASP A 38 22.77 5.63 -3.58
C ASP A 38 23.55 4.32 -3.41
N GLY A 39 23.11 3.22 -4.05
CA GLY A 39 23.77 1.91 -3.96
C GLY A 39 23.70 1.27 -2.56
N ASN A 40 22.81 1.76 -1.71
CA ASN A 40 22.70 1.34 -0.30
C ASN A 40 21.59 0.31 -0.08
N LEU A 41 21.03 -0.25 -1.16
CA LEU A 41 20.10 -1.37 -1.09
C LEU A 41 20.83 -2.65 -0.71
N ARG A 42 20.22 -3.40 0.21
CA ARG A 42 20.67 -4.75 0.55
C ARG A 42 20.55 -5.64 -0.70
N SER A 43 21.64 -6.31 -1.06
CA SER A 43 21.73 -7.10 -2.30
C SER A 43 21.21 -8.54 -2.18
N ASP A 44 20.88 -8.97 -0.97
CA ASP A 44 20.42 -10.33 -0.64
C ASP A 44 18.89 -10.48 -0.63
N ILE A 45 18.14 -9.39 -0.82
CA ILE A 45 16.67 -9.38 -0.82
C ILE A 45 16.18 -8.77 -2.14
N PRO A 46 15.17 -9.36 -2.80
CA PRO A 46 14.58 -8.77 -3.99
C PRO A 46 13.99 -7.39 -3.68
N VAL A 47 14.38 -6.41 -4.49
CA VAL A 47 13.87 -5.04 -4.37
C VAL A 47 12.45 -5.00 -4.96
N PRO A 48 11.46 -4.50 -4.21
CA PRO A 48 10.09 -4.42 -4.71
C PRO A 48 10.00 -3.44 -5.88
N GLU A 49 9.32 -3.85 -6.94
CA GLU A 49 9.04 -2.98 -8.08
C GLU A 49 7.70 -2.25 -7.89
N PHE A 50 7.72 -0.95 -8.11
CA PHE A 50 6.54 -0.10 -8.05
C PHE A 50 6.06 0.25 -9.47
N ASP A 51 4.75 0.39 -9.64
CA ASP A 51 4.13 0.96 -10.85
C ASP A 51 4.14 2.50 -10.83
N ALA A 52 3.65 3.12 -11.90
CA ALA A 52 3.53 4.59 -11.99
C ALA A 52 2.60 5.20 -10.92
N ASP A 53 1.72 4.37 -10.34
CA ASP A 53 0.76 4.75 -9.31
C ASP A 53 1.30 4.52 -7.88
N GLY A 54 2.55 4.06 -7.73
CA GLY A 54 3.18 3.78 -6.43
C GLY A 54 2.70 2.48 -5.77
N ASN A 55 1.99 1.62 -6.50
CA ASN A 55 1.60 0.30 -6.02
C ASN A 55 2.72 -0.72 -6.28
N ARG A 56 2.79 -1.71 -5.41
CA ARG A 56 3.70 -2.85 -5.53
C ARG A 56 3.21 -3.85 -6.58
N LYS A 57 4.02 -4.13 -7.60
CA LYS A 57 3.64 -5.03 -8.71
C LYS A 57 3.44 -6.48 -8.26
N ASP A 58 4.20 -6.93 -7.26
CA ASP A 58 4.06 -8.25 -6.63
C ASP A 58 2.65 -8.44 -6.04
N VAL A 59 2.17 -7.44 -5.31
CA VAL A 59 0.82 -7.46 -4.72
C VAL A 59 -0.27 -7.41 -5.80
N GLN A 60 -0.07 -6.65 -6.88
CA GLN A 60 -1.05 -6.61 -7.97
C GLN A 60 -1.22 -7.97 -8.66
N ARG A 61 -0.11 -8.65 -8.96
CA ARG A 61 -0.15 -10.01 -9.55
C ARG A 61 -0.89 -10.98 -8.64
N GLU A 62 -0.64 -10.90 -7.33
CA GLU A 62 -1.34 -11.75 -6.36
C GLU A 62 -2.84 -11.45 -6.34
N LEU A 63 -3.23 -10.17 -6.31
CA LEU A 63 -4.63 -9.74 -6.35
C LEU A 63 -5.36 -10.18 -7.63
N GLU A 64 -4.69 -10.14 -8.78
CA GLU A 64 -5.23 -10.64 -10.05
C GLU A 64 -5.51 -12.15 -9.96
N SER A 65 -4.53 -12.93 -9.49
CA SER A 65 -4.69 -14.38 -9.32
C SER A 65 -5.79 -14.75 -8.32
N LEU A 66 -5.98 -13.94 -7.28
CA LEU A 66 -7.03 -14.12 -6.29
C LEU A 66 -8.42 -13.81 -6.88
N LYS A 67 -8.52 -12.77 -7.72
CA LYS A 67 -9.76 -12.43 -8.42
C LYS A 67 -10.17 -13.53 -9.40
N GLU A 68 -9.21 -14.10 -10.12
CA GLU A 68 -9.46 -15.24 -11.03
C GLU A 68 -10.02 -16.44 -10.26
N LYS A 69 -9.37 -16.85 -9.17
CA LYS A 69 -9.84 -17.95 -8.31
C LYS A 69 -11.22 -17.70 -7.71
N LEU A 70 -11.52 -16.45 -7.32
CA LEU A 70 -12.84 -16.08 -6.82
C LEU A 70 -13.91 -16.14 -7.91
N GLN A 71 -13.57 -15.86 -9.16
CA GLN A 71 -14.49 -16.00 -10.29
C GLN A 71 -14.74 -17.47 -10.62
N GLU A 72 -13.70 -18.31 -10.61
CA GLU A 72 -13.84 -19.77 -10.76
C GLU A 72 -14.75 -20.35 -9.66
N THR A 73 -14.53 -19.95 -8.41
CA THR A 73 -15.33 -20.41 -7.25
C THR A 73 -16.79 -19.94 -7.31
N LYS A 74 -17.06 -18.76 -7.90
CA LYS A 74 -18.43 -18.25 -8.07
C LYS A 74 -19.18 -18.87 -9.24
N SER A 75 -18.47 -19.47 -10.20
CA SER A 75 -19.07 -20.14 -11.36
C SER A 75 -19.34 -21.62 -11.13
N GLN A 76 -18.91 -22.17 -10.00
CA GLN A 76 -19.15 -23.53 -9.54
C GLN A 76 -20.30 -23.58 -8.54
#